data_AF-A0AAD8V844-F1
#
_entry.id   AF-A0AAD8V844-F1
#
_cell.length_a   1.000
_cell.length_b   1.000
_cell.length_c   1.000
_cell.angle_alpha   90.00
_cell.angle_beta   90.00
_cell.angle_gamma   90.00
#
_symmetry.space_group_name_H-M   'P 1'
#
loop_
_entity.id
_entity.type
_entity.pdbx_description
1 polymer ?
#
loop_
_entity_poly.entity_id
_entity_poly.type
_entity_poly.pdbx_seq_one_letter_code
_entity_poly.pdbx_strand_id
1 'polypeptide(L)'
;MHMEALPMERNRLRAVVLLSAVMVMLSLSSCCASSTGGGGGGQLLHPVILIPGSGGNQLEARLTDDYRPSTLTCRLWPPVRGRGGWFRLWFDPSVLLAPLTRCFAERMMLYYDRDADDYRNAPGVETRISDFGSTSTLRYLDPTLKYVLCSW
;
A
#
# COMPACT_ATOMS: atom_id res chain seq x y z
N MET A 1 -45.46 -23.67 -39.88
CA MET A 1 -46.30 -23.12 -38.79
C MET A 1 -45.43 -22.18 -37.96
N HIS A 2 -45.41 -20.91 -38.35
CA HIS A 2 -44.79 -19.84 -37.57
C HIS A 2 -45.84 -19.34 -36.57
N MET A 3 -45.60 -19.52 -35.28
CA MET A 3 -46.48 -19.01 -34.22
C MET A 3 -45.90 -17.67 -33.76
N GLU A 4 -46.38 -16.57 -34.33
CA GLU A 4 -46.06 -15.21 -33.89
C GLU A 4 -46.67 -14.98 -32.51
N ALA A 5 -45.83 -14.76 -31.50
CA ALA A 5 -46.27 -14.37 -30.17
C ALA A 5 -46.96 -12.99 -30.24
N LEU A 6 -48.18 -12.92 -29.73
CA LEU A 6 -49.06 -11.75 -29.80
C LEU A 6 -48.42 -10.48 -29.19
N PRO A 7 -48.64 -9.30 -29.80
CA PRO A 7 -47.99 -8.03 -29.41
C PRO A 7 -48.29 -7.56 -27.98
N MET A 8 -49.29 -8.14 -27.31
CA MET A 8 -49.70 -7.77 -25.94
C MET A 8 -48.73 -8.28 -24.86
N GLU A 9 -48.10 -9.45 -25.05
CA GLU A 9 -47.12 -10.04 -24.11
C GLU A 9 -45.80 -9.25 -24.10
N ARG A 10 -45.37 -8.78 -25.28
CA ARG A 10 -44.17 -7.95 -25.44
C ARG A 10 -44.30 -6.60 -24.74
N ASN A 11 -45.48 -5.98 -24.79
CA ASN A 11 -45.72 -4.72 -24.10
C ASN A 11 -45.82 -4.90 -22.57
N ARG A 12 -46.36 -6.03 -22.09
CA ARG A 12 -46.35 -6.37 -20.66
C ARG A 12 -44.94 -6.61 -20.16
N LEU A 13 -44.12 -7.36 -20.89
CA LEU A 13 -42.73 -7.63 -20.51
C LEU A 13 -41.89 -6.34 -20.51
N ARG A 14 -42.08 -5.46 -21.51
CA ARG A 14 -41.45 -4.12 -21.54
C ARG A 14 -41.91 -3.26 -20.38
N ALA A 15 -43.20 -3.25 -20.05
CA ALA A 15 -43.72 -2.52 -18.90
C ALA A 15 -43.14 -3.05 -17.58
N VAL A 16 -43.05 -4.38 -17.40
CA VAL A 16 -42.46 -4.99 -16.20
C VAL A 16 -40.97 -4.67 -16.07
N VAL A 17 -40.21 -4.70 -17.17
CA VAL A 17 -38.78 -4.33 -17.19
C VAL A 17 -38.59 -2.83 -16.91
N LEU A 18 -39.44 -1.97 -17.47
CA LEU A 18 -39.39 -0.53 -17.21
C LEU A 18 -39.77 -0.22 -15.76
N LEU A 19 -40.80 -0.88 -15.22
CA LEU A 19 -41.23 -0.70 -13.82
C LEU A 19 -40.18 -1.22 -12.84
N SER A 20 -39.54 -2.36 -13.13
CA SER A 20 -38.46 -2.88 -12.29
C SER A 20 -37.21 -1.99 -12.35
N ALA A 21 -36.84 -1.48 -13.53
CA ALA A 21 -35.74 -0.53 -13.67
C ALA A 21 -36.01 0.79 -12.93
N VAL A 22 -37.23 1.33 -13.01
CA VAL A 22 -37.62 2.55 -12.28
C VAL A 22 -37.60 2.33 -10.77
N MET A 23 -38.10 1.20 -10.28
CA MET A 23 -38.05 0.83 -8.85
C MET A 23 -36.61 0.69 -8.33
N VAL A 24 -35.69 0.13 -9.13
CA VAL A 24 -34.26 0.05 -8.79
C VAL A 24 -33.61 1.43 -8.77
N MET A 25 -33.94 2.32 -9.71
CA MET A 25 -33.40 3.69 -9.72
C MET A 25 -33.92 4.55 -8.56
N LEU A 26 -35.18 4.33 -8.15
CA LEU A 26 -35.80 4.97 -6.98
C LEU A 26 -35.18 4.48 -5.66
N SER A 27 -34.84 3.19 -5.54
CA SER A 27 -34.20 2.65 -4.34
C SER A 27 -32.73 3.10 -4.21
N LEU A 28 -32.00 3.26 -5.33
CA LEU A 28 -30.63 3.80 -5.32
C LEU A 28 -30.58 5.31 -4.99
N SER A 29 -31.61 6.09 -5.31
CA SER A 29 -31.67 7.53 -4.95
C SER A 29 -31.96 7.77 -3.47
N SER A 30 -32.53 6.79 -2.75
CA SER A 30 -32.87 6.93 -1.34
C SER A 30 -31.67 6.82 -0.38
N CYS A 31 -30.49 6.41 -0.87
CA CYS A 31 -29.25 6.40 -0.09
C CYS A 31 -28.56 7.77 0.03
N CYS A 32 -28.99 8.78 -0.74
CA CYS A 32 -28.38 10.11 -0.73
C CYS A 32 -29.17 11.17 0.05
N ALA A 33 -30.33 10.82 0.63
CA ALA A 33 -31.17 11.75 1.37
C ALA A 33 -31.45 11.27 2.80
N SER A 34 -30.39 11.19 3.62
CA SER A 34 -30.52 11.09 5.08
C SER A 34 -29.28 11.69 5.76
N SER A 35 -29.31 13.00 6.00
CA SER A 35 -28.72 13.65 7.19
C SER A 35 -28.92 15.18 7.16
N THR A 36 -30.18 15.63 7.26
CA THR A 36 -30.47 16.96 7.84
C THR A 36 -31.06 16.73 9.22
N GLY A 37 -30.19 16.66 10.23
CA GLY A 37 -30.62 16.51 11.62
C GLY A 37 -29.49 16.11 12.55
N GLY A 38 -28.81 17.11 13.13
CA GLY A 38 -27.88 16.92 14.24
C GLY A 38 -26.93 18.09 14.38
N GLY A 39 -27.19 18.98 15.36
CA GLY A 39 -26.31 20.07 15.71
C GLY A 39 -24.93 19.56 16.11
N GLY A 40 -23.97 19.64 15.18
CA GLY A 40 -22.58 19.36 15.45
C GLY A 40 -21.86 20.67 15.70
N GLY A 41 -21.62 21.02 16.97
CA GLY A 41 -20.47 21.85 17.28
C GLY A 41 -19.26 21.12 16.71
N GLY A 42 -18.74 21.59 15.57
CA GLY A 42 -17.63 20.94 14.88
C GLY A 42 -16.52 20.75 15.89
N GLN A 43 -16.23 19.49 16.23
CA GLN A 43 -15.11 19.21 17.13
C GLN A 43 -13.88 19.80 16.45
N LEU A 44 -13.31 20.83 17.08
CA LEU A 44 -12.11 21.47 16.60
C LEU A 44 -10.98 20.45 16.75
N LEU A 45 -10.69 19.71 15.68
CA LEU A 45 -9.61 18.73 15.69
C LEU A 45 -8.27 19.47 15.61
N HIS A 46 -7.32 19.05 16.44
CA HIS A 46 -5.96 19.56 16.40
C HIS A 46 -5.09 18.67 15.50
N PRO A 47 -4.25 19.26 14.63
CA PRO A 47 -3.34 18.47 13.82
C PRO A 47 -2.32 17.77 14.72
N VAL A 48 -2.10 16.48 14.45
CA VAL A 48 -1.11 15.66 15.15
C VAL A 48 -0.11 15.14 14.13
N ILE A 49 1.18 15.27 14.45
CA ILE A 49 2.29 14.74 13.65
C ILE A 49 2.88 13.55 14.40
N LEU A 50 2.96 12.40 13.73
CA LEU A 50 3.56 11.19 14.28
C LEU A 50 5.00 11.09 13.82
N ILE A 51 5.93 11.00 14.77
CA ILE A 51 7.36 10.80 14.52
C ILE A 51 7.73 9.42 15.07
N PRO A 52 8.01 8.43 14.21
CA PRO A 52 8.41 7.10 14.66
C PRO A 52 9.80 7.11 15.29
N GLY A 53 10.04 6.15 16.17
CA GLY A 53 11.40 5.83 16.64
C GLY A 53 12.22 5.12 15.58
N SER A 54 13.47 4.76 15.93
CA SER A 54 14.37 4.01 15.04
C SER A 54 13.74 2.68 14.60
N GLY A 55 13.74 2.43 13.29
CA GLY A 55 13.11 1.24 12.70
C GLY A 55 11.58 1.22 12.74
N GLY A 56 10.93 2.29 13.20
CA GLY A 56 9.47 2.39 13.35
C GLY A 56 8.70 2.76 12.09
N ASN A 57 9.35 2.80 10.93
CA ASN A 57 8.74 3.03 9.63
C ASN A 57 9.35 2.12 8.56
N GLN A 58 8.62 1.94 7.46
CA GLN A 58 9.15 1.21 6.31
C GLN A 58 10.25 2.02 5.58
N LEU A 59 11.26 1.30 5.10
CA LEU A 59 12.35 1.82 4.27
C LEU A 59 12.41 1.02 2.97
N GLU A 60 12.51 1.71 1.84
CA GLU A 60 12.73 1.10 0.55
C GLU A 60 14.16 1.31 0.08
N ALA A 61 14.63 0.38 -0.76
CA ALA A 61 15.90 0.52 -1.45
C ALA A 61 15.78 0.17 -2.94
N ARG A 62 16.72 0.71 -3.71
CA ARG A 62 16.94 0.40 -5.13
C ARG A 62 18.44 0.13 -5.32
N LEU A 63 18.75 -0.94 -6.06
CA LEU A 63 20.13 -1.30 -6.40
C LEU A 63 20.47 -0.76 -7.79
N THR A 64 21.61 -0.09 -7.91
CA THR A 64 22.14 0.44 -9.18
C THR A 64 23.23 -0.47 -9.74
N ASP A 65 23.78 -0.12 -10.90
CA ASP A 65 24.84 -0.88 -11.56
C ASP A 65 26.15 -0.94 -10.74
N ASP A 66 26.36 0.03 -9.85
CA ASP A 66 27.53 0.08 -8.96
C ASP A 66 27.43 -0.91 -7.79
N TYR A 67 26.27 -1.57 -7.61
CA TYR A 67 26.07 -2.51 -6.52
C TYR A 67 26.90 -3.78 -6.74
N ARG A 68 27.87 -4.01 -5.85
CA ARG A 68 28.75 -5.19 -5.85
C ARG A 68 28.45 -6.11 -4.67
N PRO A 69 27.51 -7.06 -4.82
CA PRO A 69 27.12 -7.96 -3.74
C PRO A 69 28.24 -8.96 -3.40
N SER A 70 28.36 -9.32 -2.12
CA SER A 70 29.34 -10.32 -1.67
C SER A 70 29.03 -11.75 -2.15
N THR A 71 27.76 -12.05 -2.41
CA THR A 71 27.28 -13.38 -2.81
C THR A 71 26.24 -13.28 -3.92
N LEU A 72 26.06 -14.38 -4.66
CA LEU A 72 25.00 -14.50 -5.67
C LEU A 72 23.60 -14.35 -5.06
N THR A 73 23.39 -14.86 -3.84
CA THR A 73 22.13 -14.69 -3.11
C THR A 73 21.83 -13.21 -2.88
N CYS A 74 22.82 -12.42 -2.49
CA CYS A 74 22.69 -10.96 -2.34
C CYS A 74 22.60 -10.20 -3.66
N ARG A 75 22.79 -10.84 -4.81
CA ARG A 75 22.50 -10.25 -6.12
C ARG A 75 21.05 -10.46 -6.53
N LEU A 76 20.54 -11.68 -6.31
CA LEU A 76 19.23 -12.13 -6.78
C LEU A 76 18.08 -11.75 -5.83
N TRP A 77 18.36 -11.57 -4.54
CA TRP A 77 17.34 -11.19 -3.55
C TRP A 77 17.09 -9.67 -3.50
N PRO A 78 15.87 -9.17 -3.28
CA PRO A 78 14.62 -9.90 -3.39
C PRO A 78 14.27 -10.18 -4.87
N PRO A 79 13.59 -11.30 -5.14
CA PRO A 79 13.22 -11.71 -6.50
C PRO A 79 12.19 -10.77 -7.12
N VAL A 80 11.38 -10.12 -6.30
CA VAL A 80 10.34 -9.18 -6.73
C VAL A 80 10.74 -7.78 -6.34
N ARG A 81 10.72 -6.88 -7.32
CA ARG A 81 10.93 -5.44 -7.14
C ARG A 81 9.71 -4.69 -7.66
N GLY A 82 9.36 -3.61 -6.98
CA GLY A 82 8.29 -2.70 -7.38
C GLY A 82 8.70 -1.79 -8.53
N ARG A 83 7.87 -0.76 -8.74
CA ARG A 83 8.06 0.23 -9.81
C ARG A 83 9.43 0.91 -9.66
N GLY A 84 10.16 1.03 -10.77
CA GLY A 84 11.47 1.68 -10.78
C GLY A 84 12.57 0.91 -10.05
N GLY A 85 12.36 -0.37 -9.74
CA GLY A 85 13.35 -1.22 -9.07
C GLY A 85 13.39 -1.09 -7.55
N TRP A 86 12.47 -0.31 -6.96
CA TRP A 86 12.36 -0.15 -5.51
C TRP A 86 11.78 -1.41 -4.86
N PHE A 87 12.35 -1.83 -3.74
CA PHE A 87 11.83 -2.92 -2.93
C PHE A 87 11.91 -2.55 -1.45
N ARG A 88 11.14 -3.25 -0.61
CA ARG A 88 11.17 -3.03 0.84
C ARG A 88 12.49 -3.56 1.41
N LEU A 89 13.33 -2.66 1.90
CA LEU A 89 14.56 -3.01 2.61
C LEU A 89 14.28 -3.28 4.09
N TRP A 90 13.34 -2.52 4.68
CA TRP A 90 12.91 -2.67 6.07
C TRP A 90 11.40 -2.42 6.21
N PHE A 91 10.61 -3.21 6.94
CA PHE A 91 10.95 -4.51 7.52
C PHE A 91 10.50 -5.65 6.58
N ASP A 92 11.38 -6.62 6.36
CA ASP A 92 11.06 -7.90 5.70
C ASP A 92 11.59 -9.03 6.61
N PRO A 93 10.72 -9.89 7.17
CA PRO A 93 11.11 -10.94 8.11
C PRO A 93 12.16 -11.91 7.58
N SER A 94 12.22 -12.11 6.25
CA SER A 94 13.20 -13.01 5.62
C SER A 94 14.64 -12.57 5.89
N VAL A 95 14.89 -11.27 6.12
CA VAL A 95 16.22 -10.74 6.41
C VAL A 95 16.75 -11.17 7.77
N LEU A 96 15.91 -11.70 8.66
CA LEU A 96 16.35 -12.25 9.95
C LEU A 96 16.96 -13.65 9.82
N LEU A 97 16.88 -14.28 8.64
CA LEU A 97 17.37 -15.63 8.39
C LEU A 97 18.63 -15.61 7.52
N ALA A 98 19.62 -16.42 7.90
CA ALA A 98 20.78 -16.67 7.05
C ALA A 98 20.35 -17.41 5.78
N PRO A 99 20.93 -17.10 4.61
CA PRO A 99 22.03 -16.14 4.38
C PRO A 99 21.57 -14.69 4.13
N LEU A 100 20.27 -14.39 4.14
CA LEU A 100 19.71 -13.08 3.75
C LEU A 100 20.05 -11.95 4.72
N THR A 101 20.29 -12.27 5.99
CA THR A 101 20.79 -11.31 6.99
C THR A 101 22.06 -10.60 6.55
N ARG A 102 22.97 -11.32 5.87
CA ARG A 102 24.18 -10.69 5.31
C ARG A 102 23.83 -9.69 4.22
N CYS A 103 22.92 -10.04 3.31
CA CYS A 103 22.49 -9.16 2.23
C CYS A 103 21.81 -7.89 2.75
N PHE A 104 21.01 -8.03 3.80
CA PHE A 104 20.40 -6.89 4.48
C PHE A 104 21.45 -6.00 5.14
N ALA A 105 22.40 -6.57 5.89
CA ALA A 105 23.48 -5.81 6.52
C ALA A 105 24.33 -5.04 5.49
N GLU A 106 24.67 -5.66 4.36
CA GLU A 106 25.43 -5.01 3.28
C GLU A 106 24.70 -3.80 2.68
N ARG A 107 23.37 -3.86 2.57
CA ARG A 107 22.56 -2.80 1.96
C ARG A 107 22.16 -1.70 2.93
N MET A 108 22.01 -2.03 4.21
CA MET A 108 21.72 -1.07 5.29
C MET A 108 22.98 -0.36 5.79
N MET A 109 24.18 -0.84 5.43
CA MET A 109 25.44 -0.24 5.86
C MET A 109 25.57 1.19 5.34
N LEU A 110 25.98 2.09 6.24
CA LEU A 110 26.35 3.46 5.92
C LEU A 110 27.87 3.59 5.92
N TYR A 111 28.38 4.39 4.99
CA TYR A 111 29.79 4.73 4.87
C TYR A 111 29.97 6.19 5.24
N TYR A 112 30.82 6.45 6.22
CA TYR A 112 31.16 7.81 6.62
C TYR A 112 32.13 8.42 5.61
N ASP A 113 31.72 9.53 5.00
CA ASP A 113 32.51 10.37 4.11
C ASP A 113 33.15 11.49 4.94
N ARG A 114 34.47 11.41 5.13
CA ARG A 114 35.22 12.33 6.00
C ARG A 114 35.31 13.74 5.41
N ASP A 115 35.35 13.86 4.09
CA ASP A 115 35.52 15.15 3.43
C ASP A 115 34.20 15.95 3.46
N ALA A 116 33.07 15.24 3.39
CA ALA A 116 31.73 15.82 3.52
C ALA A 116 31.22 15.91 4.98
N ASP A 117 31.90 15.24 5.93
CA ASP A 117 31.44 15.04 7.31
C ASP A 117 30.00 14.49 7.40
N ASP A 118 29.70 13.51 6.54
CA ASP A 118 28.34 12.97 6.40
C ASP A 118 28.35 11.47 6.08
N TYR A 119 27.21 10.82 6.23
CA TYR A 119 27.02 9.41 5.90
C TYR A 119 26.42 9.25 4.50
N ARG A 120 26.98 8.33 3.74
CA ARG A 120 26.46 7.89 2.45
C ARG A 120 25.94 6.46 2.56
N ASN A 121 24.94 6.14 1.75
CA ASN A 121 24.52 4.75 1.59
C ASN A 121 25.68 3.88 1.07
N ALA A 122 25.55 2.57 1.25
CA ALA A 122 26.43 1.62 0.59
C ALA A 122 26.54 1.87 -0.92
N PRO A 123 27.73 1.73 -1.54
CA PRO A 123 27.91 1.92 -2.97
C PRO A 123 26.90 1.11 -3.80
N GLY A 124 26.20 1.80 -4.69
CA GLY A 124 25.16 1.23 -5.54
C GLY A 124 23.83 0.94 -4.84
N VAL A 125 23.64 1.41 -3.61
CA VAL A 125 22.37 1.32 -2.88
C VAL A 125 21.77 2.72 -2.72
N GLU A 126 20.57 2.90 -3.23
CA GLU A 126 19.74 4.07 -2.94
C GLU A 126 18.66 3.67 -1.94
N THR A 127 18.34 4.57 -1.00
CA THR A 127 17.31 4.37 0.02
C THR A 127 16.29 5.50 -0.02
N ARG A 128 15.04 5.20 0.33
CA ARG A 128 13.98 6.22 0.48
C ARG A 128 12.92 5.80 1.48
N ILE A 129 12.20 6.80 1.99
CA ILE A 129 10.98 6.61 2.76
C ILE A 129 9.80 6.56 1.79
N SER A 130 8.96 5.53 1.90
CA SER A 130 7.70 5.46 1.17
C SER A 130 6.61 6.26 1.89
N ASP A 131 5.67 6.81 1.10
CA ASP A 131 4.43 7.44 1.57
C ASP A 131 4.58 8.49 2.69
N PHE A 132 5.58 9.38 2.60
CA PHE A 132 5.74 10.47 3.57
C PHE A 132 4.46 11.33 3.70
N GLY A 133 4.04 11.60 4.94
CA GLY A 133 2.78 12.29 5.24
C GLY A 133 1.56 11.37 5.39
N SER A 134 1.69 10.08 5.04
CA SER A 134 0.71 9.04 5.36
C SER A 134 1.05 8.34 6.68
N THR A 135 0.06 7.70 7.29
CA THR A 135 0.25 6.81 8.46
C THR A 135 0.36 5.33 8.07
N SER A 136 0.22 4.98 6.78
CA SER A 136 0.23 3.60 6.27
C SER A 136 1.51 2.85 6.63
N THR A 137 2.67 3.50 6.49
CA THR A 137 4.00 2.91 6.71
C THR A 137 4.41 2.85 8.18
N LEU A 138 3.70 3.59 9.05
CA LEU A 138 3.88 3.59 10.51
C LEU A 138 3.00 2.55 11.19
N ARG A 139 1.83 2.25 10.60
CA ARG A 139 0.84 1.35 11.20
C ARG A 139 1.31 -0.10 11.23
N TYR A 140 2.02 -0.54 10.19
CA TYR A 140 2.58 -1.89 10.08
C TYR A 140 3.93 -1.83 9.36
N LEU A 141 4.97 -2.41 9.96
CA LEU A 141 6.27 -2.54 9.31
C LEU A 141 6.29 -3.63 8.23
N ASP A 142 5.54 -4.71 8.45
CA ASP A 142 5.20 -5.68 7.42
C ASP A 142 3.68 -5.91 7.38
N PRO A 143 3.00 -5.53 6.29
CA PRO A 143 1.57 -5.78 6.09
C PRO A 143 1.17 -7.27 6.12
N THR A 144 2.12 -8.19 5.91
CA THR A 144 1.86 -9.64 5.98
C THR A 144 1.80 -10.14 7.43
N LEU A 145 2.35 -9.37 8.38
CA LEU A 145 2.41 -9.72 9.80
C LEU A 145 1.43 -8.94 10.68
N LYS A 146 0.37 -8.36 10.08
CA LYS A 146 -0.67 -7.57 10.78
C LYS A 146 -1.23 -8.24 12.03
N TYR A 147 -1.37 -9.57 12.01
CA TYR A 147 -1.97 -10.34 13.12
C TYR A 147 -0.94 -10.87 14.13
N VAL A 148 0.36 -10.77 13.84
CA VAL A 148 1.43 -11.30 14.69
C VAL A 148 2.09 -10.16 15.48
N LEU A 149 2.31 -9.00 14.84
CA LEU A 149 3.00 -7.86 15.45
C LEU A 149 2.06 -6.86 16.16
N CYS A 150 0.74 -7.06 16.11
CA CYS A 150 -0.25 -6.25 16.84
C CYS A 150 -0.57 -6.77 18.24
N SER A 151 0.13 -7.78 18.74
CA SER A 151 0.02 -8.20 20.14
C SER A 151 1.06 -7.47 20.99
N TRP A 152 0.90 -6.15 21.13
CA TRP A 152 1.55 -5.35 22.15
C TRP A 152 0.49 -4.56 22.91
#